data_AF-K0R199-F1
#
_entry.id   AF-K0R199-F1
#
_cell.length_a   1.000
_cell.length_b   1.000
_cell.length_c   1.000
_cell.angle_alpha   90.00
_cell.angle_beta   90.00
_cell.angle_gamma   90.00
#
_symmetry.space_group_name_H-M   'P 1'
#
loop_
_entity.id
_entity.type
_entity.pdbx_description
1 polymer ?
#
loop_
_entity_poly.entity_id
_entity_poly.type
_entity_poly.pdbx_seq_one_letter_code
_entity_poly.pdbx_strand_id
1 'polypeptide(L)'
;MAAAVASASGGLGLGGPPSRTPIATASGLLALLSEPDPSLVRRALTGLLAVVDTLWHEVAESLPDLEAIAEGGEGHESHDGAARETAAALASRVFFHLEEPRQALRLALESGGHFDVMAPSKADGPYVERLVNAAIEEYVSRRAREFD
;
A
#
# COMPACT_ATOMS: atom_id res chain seq x y z
N MET A 1 3.06 18.79 74.06
CA MET A 1 4.24 18.15 73.43
C MET A 1 3.75 17.53 72.12
N ALA A 2 3.89 18.24 71.01
CA ALA A 2 5.00 18.16 70.02
C ALA A 2 4.50 17.36 68.80
N ALA A 3 4.66 17.73 67.54
CA ALA A 3 5.20 18.92 66.89
C ALA A 3 4.61 18.97 65.46
N ALA A 4 4.49 20.17 64.89
CA ALA A 4 4.37 20.37 63.45
C ALA A 4 5.76 20.34 62.81
N VAL A 5 5.88 19.83 61.58
CA VAL A 5 6.73 20.40 60.51
C VAL A 5 6.49 19.70 59.17
N ALA A 6 6.43 20.51 58.12
CA ALA A 6 6.23 20.20 56.72
C ALA A 6 7.43 19.49 56.06
N SER A 7 7.22 18.87 54.88
CA SER A 7 8.05 19.13 53.69
C SER A 7 7.47 18.48 52.43
N ALA A 8 7.67 19.19 51.33
CA ALA A 8 7.12 19.01 50.00
C ALA A 8 7.85 17.96 49.16
N SER A 9 7.17 17.44 48.15
CA SER A 9 7.70 17.00 46.83
C SER A 9 6.45 16.82 45.94
N GLY A 10 6.18 17.63 44.93
CA GLY A 10 7.07 17.97 43.83
C GLY A 10 6.79 17.00 42.69
N GLY A 11 5.79 17.31 41.86
CA GLY A 11 5.38 16.45 40.75
C GLY A 11 4.30 17.09 39.88
N LEU A 12 4.51 18.35 39.48
CA LEU A 12 3.75 18.95 38.38
C LEU A 12 4.14 18.17 37.12
N GLY A 13 3.30 17.22 36.72
CA GLY A 13 3.34 16.56 35.42
C GLY A 13 3.06 17.61 34.35
N LEU A 14 4.06 18.40 34.00
CA LEU A 14 4.05 19.22 32.80
C LEU A 14 3.93 18.27 31.63
N GLY A 15 2.75 18.28 31.00
CA GLY A 15 2.52 17.61 29.73
C GLY A 15 3.65 17.98 28.78
N GLY A 16 4.49 16.99 28.46
CA GLY A 16 5.48 17.14 27.41
C GLY A 16 4.76 17.58 26.13
N PRO A 17 5.39 18.44 25.30
CA PRO A 17 4.80 18.82 24.03
C PRO A 17 4.44 17.53 23.28
N PRO A 18 3.28 17.47 22.58
CA PRO A 18 2.98 16.32 21.75
C PRO A 18 4.20 16.14 20.84
N SER A 19 4.84 14.98 20.93
CA SER A 19 5.89 14.58 20.00
C SER A 19 5.25 14.67 18.62
N ARG A 20 5.51 15.77 17.90
CA ARG A 20 5.08 15.96 16.53
C ARG A 20 5.75 14.84 15.75
N THR A 21 5.02 13.75 15.53
CA THR A 21 5.42 12.77 14.55
C THR A 21 5.52 13.52 13.22
N PRO A 22 6.67 13.48 12.54
CA PRO A 22 6.77 14.10 11.23
C PRO A 22 5.63 13.56 10.36
N ILE A 23 4.95 14.43 9.63
CA ILE A 23 3.99 14.02 8.61
C ILE A 23 4.80 13.23 7.59
N ALA A 24 4.65 11.90 7.59
CA ALA A 24 5.23 11.06 6.56
C ALA A 24 4.49 11.39 5.26
N THR A 25 5.23 11.73 4.21
CA THR A 25 4.69 12.03 2.88
C THR A 25 5.32 11.10 1.86
N ALA A 26 4.55 10.72 0.83
CA ALA A 26 5.02 9.87 -0.27
C ALA A 26 5.68 10.68 -1.38
N SER A 27 5.51 12.01 -1.40
CA SER A 27 6.02 12.93 -2.43
C SER A 27 7.47 12.66 -2.87
N GLY A 28 8.39 12.37 -1.94
CA GLY A 28 9.78 12.06 -2.28
C GLY A 28 9.97 10.74 -3.06
N LEU A 29 9.14 9.73 -2.77
CA LEU A 29 9.14 8.46 -3.50
C LEU A 29 8.40 8.59 -4.84
N LEU A 30 7.32 9.36 -4.88
CA LEU A 30 6.59 9.66 -6.12
C LEU A 30 7.46 10.44 -7.10
N ALA A 31 8.28 11.39 -6.62
CA ALA A 31 9.25 12.10 -7.46
C ALA A 31 10.26 11.13 -8.09
N LEU A 32 10.71 10.10 -7.37
CA LEU A 32 11.60 9.06 -7.90
C LEU A 32 10.92 8.13 -8.92
N LEU A 33 9.59 7.97 -8.85
CA LEU A 33 8.82 7.18 -9.80
C LEU A 33 8.79 7.83 -11.18
N SER A 34 8.82 9.17 -11.24
CA SER A 34 8.84 9.94 -12.49
C SER A 34 10.22 10.05 -13.16
N GLU A 35 11.29 9.53 -12.53
CA GLU A 35 12.64 9.56 -13.08
C GLU A 35 12.82 8.51 -14.19
N PRO A 36 13.64 8.77 -15.23
CA PRO A 36 13.85 7.84 -16.33
C PRO A 36 14.76 6.66 -15.97
N ASP A 37 15.47 6.71 -14.82
CA ASP A 37 16.37 5.61 -14.41
C ASP A 37 15.57 4.44 -13.80
N PRO A 38 15.59 3.24 -14.42
CA PRO A 38 14.86 2.06 -13.91
C PRO A 38 15.30 1.64 -12.50
N SER A 39 16.54 1.97 -12.09
CA SER A 39 16.99 1.68 -10.73
C SER A 39 16.31 2.56 -9.68
N LEU A 40 16.05 3.83 -10.00
CA LEU A 40 15.31 4.75 -9.14
C LEU A 40 13.83 4.37 -9.07
N VAL A 41 13.23 4.04 -10.21
CA VAL A 41 11.83 3.57 -10.28
C VAL A 41 11.63 2.34 -9.41
N ARG A 42 12.50 1.32 -9.52
CA ARG A 42 12.42 0.12 -8.67
C ARG A 42 12.51 0.47 -7.18
N ARG A 43 13.42 1.38 -6.81
CA ARG A 43 13.56 1.83 -5.42
C ARG A 43 12.30 2.58 -4.95
N ALA A 44 11.72 3.40 -5.81
CA ALA A 44 10.47 4.09 -5.54
C ALA A 44 9.34 3.09 -5.29
N LEU A 45 9.15 2.12 -6.19
CA LEU A 45 8.13 1.07 -6.08
C LEU A 45 8.23 0.26 -4.78
N THR A 46 9.42 -0.24 -4.43
CA THR A 46 9.62 -0.96 -3.16
C THR A 46 9.33 -0.07 -1.95
N GLY A 47 9.75 1.21 -1.99
CA GLY A 47 9.50 2.16 -0.91
C GLY A 47 8.01 2.48 -0.76
N LEU A 48 7.31 2.71 -1.87
CA LEU A 48 5.88 3.00 -1.90
C LEU A 48 5.06 1.81 -1.40
N LEU A 49 5.44 0.59 -1.78
CA LEU A 49 4.76 -0.63 -1.32
C LEU A 49 4.80 -0.81 0.19
N ALA A 50 5.84 -0.32 0.86
CA ALA A 50 5.95 -0.38 2.32
C ALA A 50 5.06 0.63 3.05
N VAL A 51 4.61 1.70 2.38
CA VAL A 51 3.84 2.80 2.98
C VAL A 51 2.43 2.97 2.38
N VAL A 52 2.07 2.19 1.36
CA VAL A 52 0.80 2.36 0.65
C VAL A 52 -0.41 2.21 1.56
N ASP A 53 -0.37 1.35 2.57
CA ASP A 53 -1.52 1.17 3.47
C ASP A 53 -1.86 2.40 4.31
N THR A 54 -0.93 3.35 4.45
CA THR A 54 -1.15 4.62 5.17
C THR A 54 -1.21 5.82 4.24
N LEU A 55 -0.46 5.79 3.14
CA LEU A 55 -0.32 6.90 2.19
C LEU A 55 -1.02 6.63 0.85
N TRP A 56 -1.98 5.70 0.79
CA TRP A 56 -2.71 5.34 -0.44
C TRP A 56 -3.29 6.55 -1.18
N HIS A 57 -3.71 7.58 -0.44
CA HIS A 57 -4.31 8.79 -1.00
C HIS A 57 -3.31 9.63 -1.82
N GLU A 58 -2.04 9.70 -1.40
CA GLU A 58 -0.99 10.34 -2.20
C GLU A 58 -0.60 9.47 -3.39
N VAL A 59 -0.50 8.15 -3.18
CA VAL A 59 -0.12 7.21 -4.25
C VAL A 59 -1.20 7.11 -5.33
N ALA A 60 -2.47 7.32 -4.98
CA ALA A 60 -3.59 7.31 -5.91
C ALA A 60 -3.49 8.40 -7.00
N GLU A 61 -2.74 9.47 -6.79
CA GLU A 61 -2.51 10.49 -7.82
C GLU A 61 -1.64 9.96 -8.98
N SER A 62 -0.73 9.02 -8.69
CA SER A 62 0.18 8.40 -9.66
C SER A 62 -0.28 7.01 -10.10
N LEU A 63 -1.53 6.66 -9.86
CA LEU A 63 -2.10 5.36 -10.22
C LEU A 63 -1.99 5.06 -11.73
N PRO A 64 -2.25 6.02 -12.65
CA PRO A 64 -2.09 5.79 -14.09
C PRO A 64 -0.66 5.40 -14.47
N ASP A 65 0.34 6.01 -13.82
CA ASP A 65 1.75 5.69 -14.07
C ASP A 65 2.08 4.27 -13.58
N LEU A 66 1.55 3.87 -12.42
CA LEU A 66 1.72 2.51 -11.90
C LEU A 66 1.09 1.45 -12.79
N GLU A 67 -0.11 1.70 -13.32
CA GLU A 67 -0.76 0.81 -14.29
C GLU A 67 0.05 0.71 -15.59
N ALA A 68 0.57 1.84 -16.09
CA ALA A 68 1.42 1.85 -17.28
C ALA A 68 2.73 1.05 -17.09
N ILE A 69 3.35 1.15 -15.90
CA ILE A 69 4.53 0.35 -15.53
C ILE A 69 4.16 -1.14 -15.43
N ALA A 70 3.04 -1.48 -14.80
CA ALA A 70 2.58 -2.85 -14.63
C ALA A 70 2.29 -3.55 -15.98
N GLU A 71 1.59 -2.85 -16.88
CA GLU A 71 1.26 -3.36 -18.22
C GLU A 71 2.48 -3.39 -19.16
N GLY A 72 3.58 -2.71 -18.79
CA GLY A 72 4.78 -2.62 -19.61
C GLY A 72 4.58 -1.75 -20.85
N GLY A 73 3.85 -0.65 -20.72
CA GLY A 73 3.50 0.27 -21.80
C GLY A 73 4.70 0.94 -22.49
N GLU A 74 4.43 1.67 -23.57
CA GLU A 74 5.46 2.30 -24.40
C GLU A 74 6.37 3.23 -23.56
N GLY A 75 7.70 3.06 -23.69
CA GLY A 75 8.71 3.75 -22.88
C GLY A 75 9.15 3.02 -21.60
N HIS A 76 8.45 1.95 -21.21
CA HIS A 76 8.73 1.15 -20.02
C HIS A 76 9.30 -0.25 -20.34
N GLU A 77 9.70 -0.47 -21.60
CA GLU A 77 10.31 -1.71 -22.10
C GLU A 77 11.60 -2.09 -21.35
N SER A 78 12.25 -1.10 -20.73
CA SER A 78 13.49 -1.26 -19.94
C SER A 78 13.25 -1.79 -18.52
N HIS A 79 12.00 -1.88 -18.05
CA HIS A 79 11.72 -2.33 -16.68
C HIS A 79 11.65 -3.85 -16.59
N ASP A 80 12.43 -4.38 -15.66
CA ASP A 80 12.49 -5.80 -15.33
C ASP A 80 11.13 -6.33 -14.85
N GLY A 81 10.87 -7.62 -15.04
CA GLY A 81 9.59 -8.26 -14.67
C GLY A 81 9.24 -8.04 -13.20
N ALA A 82 10.24 -8.04 -12.32
CA ALA A 82 10.07 -7.76 -10.90
C ALA A 82 9.53 -6.34 -10.61
N ALA A 83 9.92 -5.34 -11.41
CA ALA A 83 9.40 -3.98 -11.25
C ALA A 83 7.93 -3.89 -11.67
N ARG A 84 7.54 -4.62 -12.72
CA ARG A 84 6.14 -4.71 -13.17
C ARG A 84 5.26 -5.40 -12.12
N GLU A 85 5.73 -6.52 -11.59
CA GLU A 85 5.04 -7.23 -10.49
C GLU A 85 4.87 -6.34 -9.25
N THR A 86 5.93 -5.58 -8.89
CA THR A 86 5.86 -4.64 -7.76
C THR A 86 4.88 -3.49 -8.03
N ALA A 87 4.85 -2.95 -9.26
CA ALA A 87 3.92 -1.90 -9.65
C ALA A 87 2.47 -2.38 -9.63
N ALA A 88 2.22 -3.59 -10.15
CA ALA A 88 0.91 -4.24 -10.09
C ALA A 88 0.46 -4.48 -8.64
N ALA A 89 1.37 -4.94 -7.76
CA ALA A 89 1.09 -5.11 -6.34
C ALA A 89 0.69 -3.78 -5.68
N LEU A 90 1.42 -2.72 -5.99
CA LEU A 90 1.20 -1.39 -5.44
C LEU A 90 -0.15 -0.83 -5.91
N ALA A 91 -0.40 -0.84 -7.23
CA ALA A 91 -1.66 -0.37 -7.81
C ALA A 91 -2.86 -1.16 -7.25
N SER A 92 -2.72 -2.49 -7.11
CA SER A 92 -3.74 -3.32 -6.48
C SER A 92 -4.10 -2.88 -5.06
N ARG A 93 -3.08 -2.60 -4.23
CA ARG A 93 -3.30 -2.10 -2.86
C ARG A 93 -4.00 -0.75 -2.85
N VAL A 94 -3.68 0.14 -3.79
CA VAL A 94 -4.39 1.43 -3.89
C VAL A 94 -5.85 1.20 -4.27
N PHE A 95 -6.15 0.38 -5.28
CA PHE A 95 -7.54 0.06 -5.65
C PHE A 95 -8.32 -0.63 -4.54
N PHE A 96 -7.65 -1.43 -3.70
CA PHE A 96 -8.27 -2.00 -2.51
C PHE A 96 -8.74 -0.90 -1.54
N HIS A 97 -7.93 0.14 -1.30
CA HIS A 97 -8.32 1.28 -0.46
C HIS A 97 -9.36 2.20 -1.14
N LEU A 98 -9.44 2.21 -2.47
CA LEU A 98 -10.49 2.90 -3.25
C LEU A 98 -11.81 2.12 -3.31
N GLU A 99 -11.92 0.99 -2.61
CA GLU A 99 -13.10 0.11 -2.61
C GLU A 99 -13.46 -0.44 -4.00
N GLU A 100 -12.47 -0.63 -4.87
CA GLU A 100 -12.61 -1.22 -6.20
C GLU A 100 -11.99 -2.63 -6.27
N PRO A 101 -12.62 -3.65 -5.66
CA PRO A 101 -12.01 -4.97 -5.47
C PRO A 101 -11.79 -5.73 -6.79
N ARG A 102 -12.54 -5.42 -7.86
CA ARG A 102 -12.36 -6.07 -9.17
C ARG A 102 -11.08 -5.63 -9.85
N GLN A 103 -10.80 -4.33 -9.85
CA GLN A 103 -9.59 -3.78 -10.44
C GLN A 103 -8.37 -4.14 -9.58
N ALA A 104 -8.52 -4.08 -8.26
CA ALA A 104 -7.52 -4.61 -7.33
C ALA A 104 -7.22 -6.09 -7.61
N LEU A 105 -8.24 -6.95 -7.74
CA LEU A 105 -8.04 -8.36 -8.06
C LEU A 105 -7.28 -8.57 -9.37
N ARG A 106 -7.62 -7.85 -10.45
CA ARG A 106 -6.92 -7.95 -11.73
C ARG A 106 -5.41 -7.72 -11.55
N LEU A 107 -5.05 -6.62 -10.90
CA LEU A 107 -3.66 -6.24 -10.70
C LEU A 107 -2.94 -7.14 -9.68
N ALA A 108 -3.66 -7.63 -8.66
CA ALA A 108 -3.12 -8.60 -7.71
C ALA A 108 -2.69 -9.89 -8.41
N LEU A 109 -3.45 -10.36 -9.40
CA LEU A 109 -3.10 -11.54 -10.19
C LEU A 109 -1.89 -11.30 -11.09
N GLU A 110 -1.67 -10.05 -11.52
CA GLU A 110 -0.49 -9.63 -12.29
C GLU A 110 0.75 -9.40 -11.40
N SER A 111 0.57 -9.33 -10.08
CA SER A 111 1.65 -9.02 -9.11
C SER A 111 2.56 -10.18 -8.73
N GLY A 112 2.39 -11.35 -9.37
CA GLY A 112 3.25 -12.51 -9.18
C GLY A 112 3.38 -12.92 -7.70
N GLY A 113 4.61 -12.90 -7.19
CA GLY A 113 4.92 -13.34 -5.82
C GLY A 113 4.44 -12.41 -4.70
N HIS A 114 3.90 -11.23 -5.02
CA HIS A 114 3.40 -10.28 -4.02
C HIS A 114 1.99 -10.60 -3.51
N PHE A 115 1.27 -11.49 -4.18
CA PHE A 115 -0.07 -11.91 -3.79
C PHE A 115 -0.10 -13.39 -3.40
N ASP A 116 0.07 -13.67 -2.10
CA ASP A 116 -0.01 -15.03 -1.56
C ASP A 116 -1.37 -15.27 -0.86
N VAL A 117 -2.15 -16.19 -1.44
CA VAL A 117 -3.45 -16.62 -0.91
C VAL A 117 -3.30 -17.76 0.10
N MET A 118 -2.21 -18.54 0.03
CA MET A 118 -2.03 -19.75 0.83
C MET A 118 -1.46 -19.42 2.22
N ALA A 119 -0.55 -18.45 2.29
CA ALA A 119 0.07 -18.02 3.55
C ALA A 119 0.16 -16.48 3.65
N PRO A 120 -0.99 -15.77 3.69
CA PRO A 120 -0.99 -14.32 3.78
C PRO A 120 -0.31 -13.85 5.07
N SER A 121 0.47 -12.77 4.97
CA SER A 121 0.98 -12.06 6.14
C SER A 121 -0.18 -11.58 7.01
N LYS A 122 0.05 -11.43 8.32
CA LYS A 122 -0.96 -10.91 9.25
C LYS A 122 -1.50 -9.53 8.84
N ALA A 123 -0.67 -8.70 8.21
CA ALA A 123 -1.09 -7.40 7.71
C ALA A 123 -1.96 -7.49 6.44
N ASP A 124 -1.76 -8.54 5.64
CA ASP A 124 -2.38 -8.71 4.32
C ASP A 124 -3.67 -9.53 4.38
N GLY A 125 -3.98 -10.16 5.51
CA GLY A 125 -5.18 -10.98 5.70
C GLY A 125 -6.48 -10.33 5.20
N PRO A 126 -6.81 -9.10 5.63
CA PRO A 126 -8.03 -8.41 5.17
C PRO A 126 -8.03 -8.12 3.66
N TYR A 127 -6.88 -7.76 3.11
CA TYR A 127 -6.69 -7.51 1.68
C TYR A 127 -6.91 -8.78 0.87
N VAL A 128 -6.26 -9.88 1.26
CA VAL A 128 -6.39 -11.19 0.59
C VAL A 128 -7.81 -11.73 0.70
N GLU A 129 -8.42 -11.69 1.89
CA GLU A 129 -9.80 -12.14 2.09
C GLU A 129 -10.79 -11.41 1.18
N ARG A 130 -10.67 -10.09 1.07
CA ARG A 130 -11.54 -9.27 0.22
C ARG A 130 -11.38 -9.63 -1.25
N LEU A 131 -10.16 -9.79 -1.74
CA LEU A 131 -9.88 -10.13 -3.14
C LEU A 131 -10.31 -11.56 -3.48
N VAL A 132 -10.13 -12.51 -2.57
CA VAL A 132 -10.62 -13.89 -2.75
C VAL A 132 -12.14 -13.91 -2.86
N ASN A 133 -12.85 -13.17 -2.01
CA ASN A 133 -14.30 -13.06 -2.11
C ASN A 133 -14.73 -12.45 -3.46
N ALA A 134 -14.05 -11.40 -3.91
CA ALA A 134 -14.32 -10.80 -5.23
C ALA A 134 -14.04 -11.77 -6.39
N ALA A 135 -13.00 -12.60 -6.28
CA ALA A 135 -12.68 -13.62 -7.27
C ALA A 135 -13.76 -14.71 -7.35
N ILE A 136 -14.27 -15.15 -6.20
CA ILE A 136 -15.36 -16.14 -6.13
C ILE A 136 -16.64 -15.54 -6.73
N GLU A 137 -16.99 -14.32 -6.38
CA GLU A 137 -18.17 -13.62 -6.94
C GLU A 137 -18.09 -13.50 -8.47
N GLU A 138 -16.93 -13.07 -8.99
CA GLU A 138 -16.70 -12.94 -10.43
C GLU A 138 -16.76 -14.31 -11.12
N TYR A 139 -16.19 -15.35 -10.53
CA TYR A 139 -16.24 -16.71 -11.06
C TYR A 139 -17.67 -17.25 -11.14
N VAL A 140 -18.44 -17.13 -10.05
CA VAL A 140 -19.85 -17.56 -10.01
C VAL A 140 -20.67 -16.79 -11.03
N SER A 141 -20.47 -15.48 -11.15
CA SER A 141 -21.17 -14.65 -12.12
C SER A 141 -20.87 -15.05 -13.57
N ARG A 142 -19.60 -15.29 -13.90
CA ARG A 142 -19.19 -15.77 -15.23
C ARG A 142 -19.81 -17.12 -15.56
N ARG A 143 -19.73 -18.06 -14.63
CA ARG A 143 -20.26 -19.40 -14.82
C ARG A 143 -21.78 -19.39 -15.00
N ALA A 144 -22.51 -18.57 -14.25
CA ALA A 144 -23.96 -18.43 -14.42
C ALA A 144 -24.35 -17.93 -15.82
N ARG A 145 -23.58 -16.99 -16.41
CA ARG A 145 -23.82 -16.47 -17.77
C ARG A 145 -23.50 -17.48 -18.87
N GLU A 146 -22.61 -18.44 -18.62
CA GLU A 146 -22.28 -19.49 -19.59
C GLU A 146 -23.36 -20.59 -19.69
N PHE A 147 -24.21 -20.72 -18.66
CA PHE A 147 -25.29 -21.71 -18.61
C PHE A 147 -26.66 -21.17 -19.03
N ASP A 148 -26.78 -19.88 -19.31
CA ASP A 148 -27.98 -19.19 -19.80
C ASP A 148 -27.89 -18.99 -21.32
#